data_AF-A0A3D2RPV0-F1
#
_entry.id   AF-A0A3D2RPV0-F1
#
_cell.length_a   1.000
_cell.length_b   1.000
_cell.length_c   1.000
_cell.angle_alpha   90.00
_cell.angle_beta   90.00
_cell.angle_gamma   90.00
#
_symmetry.space_group_name_H-M   'P 1'
#
loop_
_entity.id
_entity.type
_entity.pdbx_description
1 polymer ?
#
loop_
_entity_poly.entity_id
_entity_poly.type
_entity_poly.pdbx_seq_one_letter_code
_entity_poly.pdbx_strand_id
1 'polypeptide(L)'
;MGIVILQGVMLGSAGSICGLVLGHAGLAVLNVFLSESGLGSTGNVAWLPIEFGVLLAGPILGATAAFAPAWGAYRTQISPIIAGD
;
A
#
# COMPACT_ATOMS: atom_id res chain seq x y z
N MET A 1 -4.01 20.49 3.50
CA MET A 1 -4.92 19.32 3.45
C MET A 1 -4.70 18.48 2.20
N GLY A 2 -4.93 19.00 0.98
CA GLY A 2 -4.85 18.23 -0.27
C GLY A 2 -3.53 17.49 -0.51
N ILE A 3 -2.38 18.13 -0.24
CA ILE A 3 -1.06 17.51 -0.44
C ILE A 3 -0.82 16.29 0.47
N VAL A 4 -1.28 16.34 1.72
CA VAL A 4 -1.11 15.27 2.71
C VAL A 4 -1.98 14.07 2.34
N ILE A 5 -3.21 14.32 1.90
CA ILE A 5 -4.10 13.26 1.39
C ILE A 5 -3.51 12.62 0.12
N LEU A 6 -3.01 13.43 -0.82
CA LEU A 6 -2.38 12.92 -2.04
C LEU A 6 -1.16 12.05 -1.72
N GLN A 7 -0.31 12.48 -0.77
CA GLN A 7 0.83 11.69 -0.32
C GLN A 7 0.38 10.35 0.30
N GLY A 8 -0.68 10.36 1.11
CA GLY A 8 -1.30 9.14 1.65
C GLY A 8 -1.79 8.18 0.56
N VAL A 9 -2.50 8.70 -0.44
CA VAL A 9 -2.96 7.91 -1.60
C VAL A 9 -1.78 7.31 -2.37
N MET A 10 -0.74 8.11 -2.64
CA MET A 10 0.45 7.64 -3.34
C MET A 10 1.19 6.56 -2.56
N LEU A 11 1.37 6.75 -1.24
CA LEU A 11 1.99 5.74 -0.37
C LEU A 11 1.16 4.46 -0.31
N GLY A 12 -0.17 4.57 -0.15
CA GLY A 12 -1.07 3.42 -0.13
C GLY A 12 -1.06 2.64 -1.44
N SER A 13 -1.00 3.35 -2.57
CA SER A 13 -0.86 2.74 -3.90
C SER A 13 0.48 2.00 -4.03
N ALA A 14 1.59 2.66 -3.70
CA ALA A 14 2.92 2.04 -3.74
C ALA A 14 3.02 0.82 -2.81
N GLY A 15 2.43 0.91 -1.62
CA GLY A 15 2.34 -0.19 -0.67
C GLY A 15 1.57 -1.39 -1.22
N SER A 16 0.43 -1.17 -1.88
CA SER A 16 -0.35 -2.25 -2.50
C SER A 16 0.39 -2.95 -3.64
N ILE A 17 1.06 -2.19 -4.51
CA ILE A 17 1.90 -2.75 -5.59
C ILE A 17 3.04 -3.57 -4.99
N CYS A 18 3.75 -3.01 -4.00
CA CYS A 18 4.84 -3.70 -3.33
C CYS A 18 4.36 -4.99 -2.63
N GLY A 19 3.21 -4.92 -1.96
CA GLY A 19 2.59 -6.07 -1.29
C GLY A 19 2.20 -7.19 -2.26
N LEU A 20 1.64 -6.85 -3.43
CA LEU A 20 1.34 -7.84 -4.48
C LEU A 20 2.62 -8.50 -5.00
N VAL A 21 3.65 -7.70 -5.32
CA VAL A 21 4.95 -8.23 -5.77
C VAL A 21 5.55 -9.16 -4.71
N LEU A 22 5.53 -8.77 -3.43
CA LEU A 22 6.02 -9.59 -2.34
C LEU A 22 5.18 -10.85 -2.13
N GLY A 23 3.86 -10.78 -2.29
CA GLY A 23 2.96 -11.93 -2.23
C GLY A 23 3.28 -12.97 -3.30
N HIS A 24 3.42 -12.53 -4.55
CA HIS A 24 3.83 -13.40 -5.66
C HIS A 24 5.24 -13.95 -5.46
N ALA A 25 6.20 -13.14 -5.02
CA ALA A 25 7.56 -13.59 -4.74
C ALA A 25 7.59 -14.63 -3.61
N GLY A 26 6.83 -14.41 -2.53
CA GLY A 26 6.72 -15.34 -1.41
C GLY A 26 6.09 -16.67 -1.82
N LEU A 27 4.99 -16.64 -2.58
CA LEU A 27 4.40 -17.84 -3.17
C LEU A 27 5.39 -18.54 -4.10
N ALA A 28 6.17 -17.79 -4.86
CA ALA A 28 7.19 -18.35 -5.75
C ALA A 28 8.28 -19.12 -5.01
N VAL A 29 8.77 -18.56 -3.90
CA VAL A 29 9.71 -19.23 -3.02
C VAL A 29 9.09 -20.48 -2.41
N LEU A 30 7.86 -20.40 -1.88
CA LEU A 30 7.17 -21.55 -1.30
C LEU A 30 7.00 -22.68 -2.32
N ASN A 31 6.65 -22.36 -3.55
CA ASN A 31 6.48 -23.36 -4.60
C ASN A 31 7.77 -24.16 -4.83
N VAL A 32 8.94 -23.51 -4.86
CA VAL A 32 10.23 -24.20 -4.99
C VAL A 32 10.44 -25.21 -3.85
N PHE A 33 10.09 -24.86 -2.62
CA PHE A 33 10.23 -25.77 -1.47
C PHE A 33 9.18 -26.88 -1.42
N LEU A 34 7.98 -26.63 -1.93
CA LEU A 34 6.84 -27.56 -1.89
C LEU A 34 6.64 -28.35 -3.19
N SER A 35 7.50 -28.14 -4.19
CA SER A 35 7.41 -28.76 -5.52
C SER A 35 7.38 -30.29 -5.48
N GLU A 36 8.02 -30.92 -4.47
CA GLU A 36 8.03 -32.39 -4.31
C GLU A 36 6.73 -32.95 -3.71
N SER A 37 5.90 -32.11 -3.07
CA SER A 37 4.69 -32.54 -2.37
C SER A 37 3.43 -32.63 -3.26
N GLY A 38 3.53 -32.29 -4.55
CA GLY A 38 2.39 -32.19 -5.46
C GLY A 38 1.45 -31.00 -5.22
N LEU A 39 1.62 -30.28 -4.10
CA LEU A 39 0.88 -29.05 -3.76
C LEU A 39 1.39 -27.81 -4.51
N GLY A 40 2.57 -27.89 -5.16
CA GLY A 40 3.21 -26.78 -5.90
C GLY A 40 2.53 -26.38 -7.22
N SER A 41 1.42 -27.02 -7.62
CA SER A 41 0.79 -26.78 -8.93
C SER A 41 -0.05 -25.51 -9.01
N THR A 42 -0.31 -24.80 -7.91
CA THR A 42 -0.96 -23.48 -7.98
C THR A 42 0.01 -22.48 -8.60
N GLY A 43 -0.22 -22.11 -9.86
CA GLY A 43 0.71 -21.32 -10.65
C GLY A 43 1.12 -20.02 -9.96
N ASN A 44 2.41 -19.86 -9.69
CA ASN A 44 3.03 -18.67 -9.07
C ASN A 44 2.67 -17.33 -9.71
N VAL A 45 2.21 -17.37 -10.97
CA VAL A 45 1.98 -16.21 -11.83
C VAL A 45 0.49 -16.10 -12.22
N ALA A 46 -0.36 -16.95 -11.65
CA ALA A 46 -1.80 -16.87 -11.89
C ALA A 46 -2.36 -15.67 -11.12
N TRP A 47 -2.73 -14.62 -11.84
CA TRP A 47 -3.42 -13.48 -11.27
C TRP A 47 -4.88 -13.82 -11.02
N LEU A 48 -5.34 -13.65 -9.79
CA LEU A 48 -6.75 -13.75 -9.46
C LEU A 48 -7.44 -12.39 -9.62
N PRO A 49 -8.69 -12.35 -10.14
CA PRO A 49 -9.46 -11.11 -10.23
C PRO A 49 -9.59 -10.36 -8.89
N ILE A 50 -9.50 -11.07 -7.76
CA ILE A 50 -9.57 -10.47 -6.42
C ILE A 50 -8.32 -9.62 -6.07
N GLU A 51 -7.18 -9.87 -6.71
CA GLU A 51 -5.94 -9.11 -6.46
C GLU A 51 -6.05 -7.66 -6.93
N PHE A 52 -6.90 -7.38 -7.93
CA PHE A 52 -7.28 -6.01 -8.29
C PHE A 52 -8.01 -5.28 -7.17
N GLY A 53 -8.72 -6.02 -6.30
CA GLY A 53 -9.31 -5.48 -5.09
C GLY A 53 -8.26 -4.95 -4.11
N VAL A 54 -7.10 -5.61 -4.02
CA VAL A 54 -5.97 -5.16 -3.18
C VAL A 54 -5.38 -3.86 -3.74
N LEU A 55 -5.25 -3.76 -5.06
CA LEU A 55 -4.77 -2.55 -5.75
C LEU A 55 -5.69 -1.35 -5.53
N LEU A 56 -7.01 -1.56 -5.44
CA LEU A 56 -7.97 -0.51 -5.12
C LEU A 56 -8.06 -0.20 -3.61
N ALA A 57 -7.87 -1.20 -2.76
CA ALA A 57 -7.88 -1.02 -1.31
C ALA A 57 -6.70 -0.16 -0.82
N GLY A 58 -5.52 -0.30 -1.42
CA GLY A 58 -4.33 0.49 -1.06
C GLY A 58 -4.54 2.01 -1.06
N PRO A 59 -4.97 2.62 -2.19
CA PRO A 59 -5.30 4.03 -2.28
C PRO A 59 -6.34 4.49 -1.25
N ILE A 60 -7.39 3.69 -1.03
CA ILE A 60 -8.47 4.00 -0.08
C ILE A 60 -7.91 4.01 1.35
N LEU A 61 -7.17 2.97 1.74
CA LEU A 61 -6.53 2.88 3.04
C LEU A 61 -5.53 4.02 3.25
N GLY A 62 -4.70 4.33 2.24
CA GLY A 62 -3.77 5.44 2.28
C GLY A 62 -4.46 6.81 2.45
N ALA A 63 -5.58 7.04 1.76
CA ALA A 63 -6.39 8.24 1.94
C ALA A 63 -7.00 8.34 3.35
N THR A 64 -7.58 7.25 3.85
CA THR A 64 -8.20 7.20 5.18
C THR A 64 -7.16 7.40 6.29
N ALA A 65 -5.98 6.77 6.17
CA ALA A 65 -4.89 6.91 7.12
C ALA A 65 -4.32 8.33 7.13
N ALA A 66 -4.25 9.00 5.97
CA ALA A 66 -3.78 10.38 5.86
C ALA A 66 -4.80 11.42 6.34
N PHE A 67 -6.05 11.04 6.65
CA PHE A 67 -7.08 11.99 7.05
C PHE A 67 -6.76 12.72 8.37
N ALA A 68 -6.37 11.97 9.40
CA ALA A 68 -5.98 12.53 10.69
C ALA A 68 -4.80 13.53 10.60
N PRO A 69 -3.66 13.19 9.98
CA PRO A 69 -2.56 14.15 9.83
C PRO A 69 -2.90 15.31 8.88
N ALA A 70 -3.71 15.09 7.83
CA ALA A 70 -4.13 16.15 6.93
C ALA A 70 -5.00 17.21 7.62
N TRP A 71 -5.86 16.78 8.55
CA TRP A 71 -6.66 17.66 9.38
C TRP A 71 -5.79 18.48 10.35
N GLY A 72 -4.82 17.83 10.99
CA GLY A 72 -3.83 18.50 11.83
C GLY A 72 -3.10 19.60 11.07
N ALA A 73 -2.53 19.28 9.91
CA ALA A 73 -1.81 20.23 9.06
C ALA A 73 -2.67 21.39 8.55
N TYR A 74 -3.99 21.20 8.38
CA TYR A 74 -4.91 22.27 8.00
C TYR A 74 -5.17 23.26 9.14
N ARG A 75 -5.17 22.79 10.39
CA ARG A 75 -5.43 23.60 11.58
C ARG A 75 -4.18 24.30 12.11
N THR A 76 -2.98 23.87 11.74
CA THR A 76 -1.72 24.47 12.17
C THR A 76 -1.54 25.86 11.55
N GLN A 77 -1.39 26.89 12.39
CA GLN A 77 -1.03 28.22 11.92
C GLN A 77 0.46 28.27 11.59
N ILE A 78 0.79 28.62 10.36
CA ILE A 78 2.18 28.65 9.85
C ILE A 78 2.90 29.95 10.26
N SER A 79 2.14 31.00 10.62
CA SER A 79 2.66 32.32 10.97
C SER A 79 3.61 32.34 12.18
N PRO A 80 3.37 31.62 13.29
CA PRO A 80 4.30 31.58 14.42
C PRO A 80 5.50 30.66 14.15
N ILE A 81 5.37 29.70 13.24
CA ILE A 81 6.37 28.66 12.95
C ILE A 81 7.52 29.19 12.08
N ILE A 82 7.25 30.27 11.32
CA ILE A 82 8.26 30.94 10.48
C ILE A 82 8.81 32.20 11.20
N ALA A 83 8.12 32.71 12.22
CA ALA A 83 8.47 33.94 12.93
C ALA A 83 9.12 33.70 14.31
N GLY A 84 9.22 32.46 14.77
CA GLY A 84 10.08 32.08 15.89
C GLY A 84 11.41 31.58 15.35
N ASP A 85 12.48 32.32 15.66
CA ASP A 85 13.92 32.09 15.44
C ASP A 85 14.36 30.80 14.69
#